data_AF-A0AAW2S7C1-F1
#
_entry.id   AF-A0AAW2S7C1-F1
#
_cell.length_a   1.000
_cell.length_b   1.000
_cell.length_c   1.000
_cell.angle_alpha   90.00
_cell.angle_beta   90.00
_cell.angle_gamma   90.00
#
_symmetry.space_group_name_H-M   'P 1'
#
loop_
_entity.id
_entity.type
_entity.pdbx_description
1 polymer ?
#
loop_
_entity_poly.entity_id
_entity_poly.type
_entity_poly.pdbx_seq_one_letter_code
_entity_poly.pdbx_strand_id
1 'polypeptide(L)' 'MQRSFKSKIEGSSKLSLTYSKPYTPRIDSLKMPMGYQPPKFQQFDGKGNPKQHMVYFVETCNNTGTYGDHLVKQFV' A
#
# COMPACT_ATOMS: atom_id res chain seq x y z
N MET A 1 -21.85 46.80 0.88
CA MET A 1 -20.81 46.58 -0.14
C MET A 1 -19.67 45.83 0.57
N GLN A 2 -19.30 44.58 0.31
CA GLN A 2 -19.46 43.73 -0.87
C GLN A 2 -19.78 42.26 -0.51
N ARG A 3 -20.66 41.70 -1.35
CA ARG A 3 -20.76 40.35 -1.94
C ARG A 3 -20.15 39.12 -1.23
N SER A 4 -21.09 38.22 -0.94
CA SER A 4 -21.00 36.79 -0.67
C SER A 4 -20.03 36.01 -1.55
N PHE A 5 -19.29 35.09 -0.92
CA PHE A 5 -18.86 33.83 -1.52
C PHE A 5 -19.50 32.67 -0.76
N LYS A 6 -20.80 32.43 -1.00
CA LYS A 6 -21.40 31.11 -0.76
C LYS A 6 -21.27 30.33 -2.07
N SER A 7 -20.17 29.60 -2.25
CA SER A 7 -20.16 28.51 -3.22
C SER A 7 -20.92 27.35 -2.58
N LYS A 8 -22.18 27.22 -2.99
CA LYS A 8 -23.03 26.06 -2.73
C LYS A 8 -22.34 24.85 -3.41
N ILE A 9 -21.48 24.11 -2.70
CA ILE A 9 -21.09 22.75 -3.11
C ILE A 9 -22.26 21.84 -2.71
N GLU A 10 -23.43 22.13 -3.29
CA GLU A 10 -24.57 21.23 -3.27
C GLU A 10 -24.49 20.44 -4.58
N GLY A 11 -23.62 19.47 -4.48
CA GLY A 11 -23.28 18.49 -5.49
C GLY A 11 -22.44 17.48 -4.75
N SER A 12 -23.04 16.81 -3.76
CA SER A 12 -22.51 15.57 -3.19
C SER A 12 -22.61 14.48 -4.27
N SER A 13 -21.95 14.71 -5.39
CA SER A 13 -21.28 13.65 -6.10
C SER A 13 -20.27 13.16 -5.09
N LYS A 14 -20.69 12.19 -4.26
CA LYS A 14 -19.78 11.26 -3.60
C LYS A 14 -18.78 10.92 -4.68
N LEU A 15 -17.60 11.54 -4.63
CA LEU A 15 -16.45 11.05 -5.36
C LEU A 15 -16.19 9.72 -4.68
N SER A 16 -16.93 8.70 -5.10
CA SER A 16 -16.41 7.35 -5.14
C SER A 16 -15.23 7.48 -6.09
N LEU A 17 -14.11 8.00 -5.57
CA LEU A 17 -12.82 7.62 -6.09
C LEU A 17 -12.89 6.12 -5.98
N THR A 18 -13.17 5.50 -7.12
CA THR A 18 -13.18 4.06 -7.27
C THR A 18 -11.70 3.73 -7.16
N TYR A 19 -11.24 3.62 -5.91
CA TYR A 19 -9.86 3.33 -5.59
C TYR A 19 -9.56 2.02 -6.28
N SER A 20 -8.83 2.13 -7.38
CA SER A 20 -8.47 1.01 -8.20
C SER A 20 -7.12 0.56 -7.68
N LYS A 21 -7.05 -0.71 -7.28
CA LYS A 21 -5.81 -1.32 -6.83
C LYS A 21 -4.73 -1.09 -7.90
N PRO A 22 -3.50 -0.69 -7.52
CA PRO A 22 -2.44 -0.37 -8.48
C PRO A 22 -1.82 -1.62 -9.15
N TYR A 23 -2.51 -2.76 -9.11
CA TYR A 23 -2.08 -4.05 -9.61
C TYR A 23 -3.23 -4.77 -10.29
N THR A 24 -2.89 -5.75 -11.14
CA THR A 24 -3.91 -6.49 -11.90
C THR A 24 -4.71 -7.44 -11.01
N PRO A 25 -5.97 -7.78 -11.38
CA PRO A 25 -6.77 -8.78 -10.65
C PRO A 25 -6.10 -10.15 -10.50
N ARG A 26 -5.11 -10.48 -11.36
CA ARG A 26 -4.31 -11.69 -11.26
C ARG A 26 -3.61 -11.81 -9.89
N ILE A 27 -3.20 -10.69 -9.29
CA ILE A 27 -2.61 -10.68 -7.94
C ILE A 27 -3.63 -11.17 -6.90
N ASP A 28 -4.90 -10.78 -7.02
CA ASP A 28 -5.95 -11.23 -6.10
C ASP A 28 -6.14 -12.76 -6.19
N SER A 29 -5.98 -13.34 -7.38
CA SER A 29 -6.09 -14.79 -7.62
C SER A 29 -4.85 -15.62 -7.24
N LEU A 30 -3.71 -15.00 -6.92
CA LEU A 30 -2.50 -15.74 -6.52
C LEU A 30 -2.69 -16.40 -5.15
N LYS A 31 -2.30 -17.67 -5.06
CA LYS A 31 -2.23 -18.42 -3.79
C LYS A 31 -0.85 -18.24 -3.18
N MET A 32 -0.82 -17.93 -1.89
CA MET A 32 0.45 -17.95 -1.15
C MET A 32 0.98 -19.39 -1.07
N PRO A 33 2.31 -19.59 -1.12
CA PRO A 33 2.91 -20.90 -0.99
C PRO A 33 2.63 -21.51 0.39
N MET A 34 2.58 -22.83 0.45
CA MET A 34 2.35 -23.55 1.71
C MET A 34 3.51 -23.27 2.68
N GLY A 35 3.17 -22.87 3.92
CA GLY A 35 4.16 -22.44 4.91
C GLY A 35 4.58 -20.97 4.81
N TYR A 36 3.95 -20.17 3.93
CA TYR A 36 4.17 -18.72 3.92
C TYR A 36 3.82 -18.11 5.27
N GLN A 37 4.76 -17.35 5.82
CA GLN A 37 4.55 -16.53 7.00
C GLN A 37 4.65 -15.06 6.59
N PRO A 38 3.62 -14.23 6.84
CA PRO A 38 3.69 -12.80 6.60
C PRO A 38 4.92 -12.17 7.30
N PRO A 39 5.73 -11.37 6.59
CA PRO A 39 6.85 -10.70 7.22
C PRO A 39 6.35 -9.75 8.30
N LYS A 40 6.98 -9.83 9.48
CA LYS A 40 6.68 -8.93 10.59
C LYS A 40 7.54 -7.69 10.44
N PHE A 41 6.97 -6.64 9.84
CA PHE A 41 7.65 -5.36 9.76
C PHE A 41 7.53 -4.62 11.09
N GLN A 42 8.66 -4.14 11.60
CA GLN A 42 8.64 -3.13 12.65
C GLN A 42 8.24 -1.79 12.02
N GLN A 43 7.19 -1.17 12.56
CA GLN A 43 6.80 0.17 12.16
C GLN A 43 7.95 1.14 12.44
N PHE A 44 8.26 1.98 11.46
CA PHE A 44 9.23 3.04 11.67
C PHE A 44 8.63 4.08 12.62
N ASP A 45 9.28 4.33 13.76
CA ASP A 45 8.82 5.24 14.80
C ASP A 45 9.28 6.69 14.58
N GLY A 46 9.92 6.96 13.44
CA GLY A 46 10.51 8.26 13.13
C GLY A 46 11.85 8.52 13.82
N LYS A 47 12.37 7.57 14.60
CA LYS A 47 13.64 7.67 15.32
C LYS A 47 14.66 6.69 14.74
N GLY A 48 15.95 6.98 14.97
CA GLY A 48 17.04 6.17 14.42
C GLY A 48 17.34 6.46 12.95
N ASN A 49 18.03 5.55 12.27
CA ASN A 49 18.51 5.75 10.91
C ASN A 49 17.51 5.21 9.87
N PRO A 50 16.87 6.07 9.06
CA PRO A 50 15.94 5.63 8.01
C PRO A 50 16.58 4.67 6.99
N LYS A 51 17.88 4.82 6.72
CA LYS A 51 18.59 3.94 5.77
C LYS A 51 18.66 2.51 6.28
N GLN A 52 18.85 2.31 7.59
CA GLN A 52 18.86 0.97 8.19
C GLN A 52 17.48 0.33 8.13
N HIS A 53 16.42 1.11 8.36
CA HIS A 53 15.04 0.63 8.21
C HIS A 53 14.74 0.19 6.76
N MET A 54 15.19 0.99 5.78
CA MET A 54 15.08 0.61 4.37
C MET A 54 15.87 -0.66 4.02
N VAL A 55 17.09 -0.81 4.53
CA VAL A 55 17.90 -2.02 4.31
C VAL A 55 17.20 -3.25 4.89
N TYR A 56 16.71 -3.16 6.12
CA TYR A 56 15.95 -4.24 6.76
C TYR A 56 14.69 -4.62 5.99
N PHE A 57 13.96 -3.62 5.48
CA PHE A 57 12.80 -3.84 4.63
C PHE A 57 13.17 -4.62 3.35
N VAL A 58 14.19 -4.16 2.63
CA VAL A 58 14.64 -4.79 1.38
C VAL A 58 15.13 -6.22 1.62
N GLU A 59 15.89 -6.46 2.69
CA GLU A 59 16.36 -7.79 3.09
C GLU A 59 15.21 -8.74 3.41
N THR A 60 14.22 -8.25 4.17
CA THR A 60 13.01 -9.01 4.52
C THR A 60 12.21 -9.42 3.29
N CYS A 61 12.10 -8.54 2.29
CA CYS A 61 11.44 -8.82 1.01
C CYS A 61 12.26 -9.82 0.15
N ASN A 62 13.59 -9.67 0.12
CA ASN A 62 14.47 -10.47 -0.73
C ASN A 62 14.69 -11.91 -0.24
N ASN A 63 14.46 -12.19 1.06
CA ASN A 63 14.46 -13.57 1.56
C ASN A 63 13.33 -14.42 0.97
N THR A 64 12.31 -13.81 0.36
CA THR A 64 11.33 -14.51 -0.48
C THR A 64 11.79 -14.48 -1.94
N GLY A 65 12.65 -15.42 -2.32
CA GLY A 65 13.17 -15.60 -3.68
C GLY A 65 12.11 -16.03 -4.70
N THR A 66 11.02 -15.29 -4.82
CA THR A 66 9.84 -15.66 -5.62
C THR A 66 9.27 -14.45 -6.35
N TYR A 67 9.20 -14.56 -7.68
CA TYR A 67 8.40 -13.81 -8.66
C TYR A 67 7.68 -12.55 -8.14
N GLY A 68 7.96 -11.38 -8.72
CA GLY A 68 7.45 -10.07 -8.29
C GLY A 68 5.94 -9.97 -8.03
N ASP A 69 5.11 -10.78 -8.68
CA ASP A 69 3.68 -10.84 -8.38
C ASP A 69 3.37 -11.35 -6.96
N HIS A 70 4.13 -12.32 -6.47
CA HIS A 70 4.02 -12.80 -5.09
C HIS A 70 4.44 -11.72 -4.11
N LEU A 71 5.49 -10.95 -4.41
CA LEU A 71 5.87 -9.80 -3.58
C LEU A 71 4.72 -8.80 -3.47
N VAL A 72 4.09 -8.40 -4.58
CA VAL A 72 2.93 -7.50 -4.53
C VAL A 72 1.82 -8.09 -3.67
N LYS A 73 1.54 -9.40 -3.82
CA LYS A 73 0.53 -10.11 -3.03
C LYS A 73 0.82 -10.13 -1.51
N GLN A 74 2.08 -9.98 -1.08
CA GLN A 74 2.43 -9.89 0.35
C GLN A 74 1.94 -8.59 1.00
N PHE A 75 1.72 -7.53 0.20
CA PHE A 75 1.37 -6.18 0.67
C PHE A 75 -0.09 -5.77 0.38
N VAL A 76 -0.93 -6.71 -0.09
CA VAL A 76 -2.35 -6.49 -0.43
C VAL A 76 -3.28 -6.66 0.77
#